data_AF-X0TV52-F1
#
_entry.id   AF-X0TV52-F1
#
_cell.length_a   1.000
_cell.length_b   1.000
_cell.length_c   1.000
_cell.angle_alpha   90.00
_cell.angle_beta   90.00
_cell.angle_gamma   90.00
#
_symmetry.space_group_name_H-M   'P 1'
#
loop_
_entity.id
_entity.type
_entity.pdbx_description
1 polymer ?
#
loop_
_entity_poly.entity_id
_entity_poly.type
_entity_poly.pdbx_seq_one_letter_code
_entity_poly.pdbx_strand_id
1 'polypeptide(L)' 'HLFHVVLQEFGLLKAVSFVLQPVSAYEESGIAELADQSYAFLSSSSLSKKVFKEQIAFNFLSHTEKTDKNGFSSVEKQI' A
#
# COMPACT_ATOMS: atom_id res chain seq x y z
N HIS A 1 15.23 -1.60 -11.44
CA HIS A 1 15.60 -1.07 -12.78
C HIS A 1 16.14 0.37 -12.73
N LEU A 2 15.52 1.30 -11.99
CA LEU A 2 15.96 2.71 -11.93
C LEU A 2 17.39 2.86 -11.37
N PHE A 3 17.67 2.27 -10.21
CA PHE A 3 19.01 2.34 -9.60
C PHE A 3 20.09 1.65 -10.42
N HIS A 4 19.74 0.69 -11.27
CA HIS A 4 20.73 -0.03 -12.08
C HIS A 4 21.48 0.89 -13.04
N VAL A 5 20.80 1.91 -13.59
CA VAL A 5 21.41 2.88 -14.50
C VAL A 5 22.39 3.80 -13.74
N VAL A 6 22.01 4.27 -12.56
CA VAL A 6 22.82 5.19 -11.75
C VAL A 6 24.01 4.47 -11.08
N LEU A 7 23.81 3.21 -10.71
CA LEU A 7 24.82 2.37 -10.04
C LEU A 7 26.09 2.20 -10.86
N GLN A 8 25.98 2.15 -12.20
CA GLN A 8 27.13 1.89 -13.07
C GLN A 8 28.14 3.04 -13.07
N GLU A 9 27.69 4.29 -12.93
CA GLU A 9 28.58 5.46 -12.99
C GLU A 9 28.86 6.09 -11.62
N PHE A 10 27.92 6.02 -10.67
CA PHE A 10 28.00 6.79 -9.42
C PHE A 10 28.03 5.92 -8.14
N GLY A 11 27.72 4.62 -8.25
CA GLY A 11 27.50 3.76 -7.09
C GLY A 11 26.23 4.11 -6.29
N LEU A 12 25.98 3.39 -5.18
CA LEU A 12 24.83 3.63 -4.31
C LEU A 12 25.23 3.41 -2.84
N LEU A 13 25.24 4.49 -2.05
CA LEU A 13 25.53 4.42 -0.62
C LEU A 13 24.28 4.10 0.22
N LYS A 14 23.14 4.72 -0.12
CA LYS A 14 21.87 4.55 0.58
C LYS A 14 20.70 4.91 -0.34
N ALA A 15 19.62 4.15 -0.25
CA ALA A 15 18.33 4.48 -0.87
C ALA A 15 17.23 4.54 0.21
N VAL A 16 16.33 5.49 0.09
CA VAL A 16 15.10 5.59 0.90
C VAL A 16 13.96 5.82 -0.08
N SER A 17 12.88 5.05 0.07
CA SER A 17 11.72 5.10 -0.81
C SER A 17 10.44 5.12 0.03
N PHE A 18 9.44 5.86 -0.44
CA PHE A 18 8.08 5.82 0.06
C PHE A 18 7.19 5.27 -1.05
N VAL A 19 6.55 4.13 -0.81
CA VAL A 19 5.75 3.46 -1.84
C VAL A 19 4.27 3.74 -1.61
N LEU A 20 3.64 4.31 -2.63
CA LEU A 20 2.19 4.43 -2.71
C LEU A 20 1.65 3.18 -3.42
N GLN A 21 1.27 2.17 -2.64
CA GLN A 21 0.80 0.90 -3.18
C GLN A 21 -0.69 1.01 -3.59
N PRO A 22 -1.05 0.73 -4.86
CA PRO A 22 -2.44 0.73 -5.28
C PRO A 22 -3.19 -0.48 -4.71
N VAL A 23 -4.52 -0.35 -4.56
CA VAL A 23 -5.38 -1.43 -4.05
C VAL A 23 -5.38 -2.69 -4.94
N SER A 24 -5.00 -2.56 -6.22
CA SER A 24 -4.84 -3.69 -7.14
C SER A 24 -3.74 -4.66 -6.72
N ALA A 25 -2.83 -4.26 -5.83
CA ALA A 25 -1.86 -5.18 -5.22
C ALA A 25 -2.53 -6.21 -4.28
N TYR A 26 -3.78 -5.99 -3.90
CA TYR A 26 -4.65 -6.92 -3.14
C TYR A 26 -5.66 -7.62 -4.04
N GLU A 27 -5.34 -7.72 -5.33
CA GLU A 27 -6.15 -8.36 -6.37
C GLU A 27 -7.55 -7.74 -6.50
N GLU A 28 -8.48 -8.47 -7.11
CA GLU A 28 -9.88 -8.05 -7.30
C GLU A 28 -10.56 -7.69 -5.97
N SER A 29 -10.19 -8.36 -4.88
CA SER A 29 -10.78 -8.11 -3.56
C SER A 29 -10.49 -6.69 -3.06
N GLY A 30 -9.28 -6.18 -3.27
CA GLY A 30 -8.91 -4.82 -2.88
C GLY A 30 -9.59 -3.75 -3.73
N ILE A 31 -9.73 -4.03 -5.04
CA ILE A 31 -10.44 -3.14 -5.97
C ILE A 31 -11.93 -3.05 -5.60
N ALA A 32 -12.57 -4.19 -5.39
CA ALA A 32 -13.98 -4.26 -5.01
C ALA A 32 -14.24 -3.53 -3.68
N GLU A 33 -13.39 -3.71 -2.67
CA GLU A 33 -13.55 -3.02 -1.38
C GLU A 33 -13.40 -1.51 -1.49
N LEU A 34 -12.48 -1.01 -2.34
CA LEU A 34 -12.34 0.42 -2.54
C LEU A 34 -13.61 1.01 -3.18
N ALA A 35 -14.16 0.33 -4.18
CA ALA A 35 -15.39 0.74 -4.84
C ALA A 35 -16.58 0.73 -3.87
N ASP A 36 -16.76 -0.36 -3.13
CA ASP A 36 -17.83 -0.53 -2.14
C ASP A 36 -17.75 0.54 -1.05
N GLN A 37 -16.56 0.77 -0.47
CA GLN A 37 -16.39 1.79 0.57
C GLN A 37 -16.58 3.20 0.02
N SER A 38 -16.14 3.48 -1.22
CA SER A 38 -16.33 4.80 -1.84
C SER A 38 -17.81 5.09 -2.06
N TYR A 39 -18.56 4.11 -2.58
CA TYR A 39 -20.00 4.23 -2.74
C TYR A 39 -20.71 4.43 -1.40
N ALA A 40 -20.41 3.58 -0.40
CA ALA A 40 -21.01 3.67 0.93
C ALA A 40 -20.70 5.01 1.62
N PHE A 41 -19.48 5.53 1.45
CA PHE A 41 -19.10 6.84 1.99
C PHE A 41 -19.93 7.96 1.35
N LEU A 42 -20.05 7.97 0.02
CA LEU A 42 -20.83 8.97 -0.71
C LEU A 42 -22.34 8.87 -0.45
N SER A 43 -22.85 7.67 -0.19
CA SER A 43 -24.27 7.44 0.13
C SER A 43 -24.61 7.57 1.62
N SER A 44 -23.67 8.04 2.45
CA SER A 44 -23.83 8.12 3.92
C SER A 44 -24.29 6.80 4.57
N SER A 45 -23.82 5.68 4.02
CA SER A 45 -24.16 4.32 4.44
C SER A 45 -23.03 3.70 5.28
N SER A 46 -23.30 2.55 5.90
CA SER A 46 -22.29 1.86 6.72
C SER A 46 -21.15 1.32 5.87
N LEU A 47 -19.91 1.60 6.28
CA LEU A 47 -18.70 1.08 5.65
C LEU A 47 -18.46 -0.40 6.04
N SER A 48 -18.20 -1.24 5.05
CA SER A 48 -17.76 -2.63 5.24
C SER A 48 -16.26 -2.75 5.02
N LYS A 49 -15.59 -3.50 5.89
CA LYS A 49 -14.14 -3.71 5.91
C LYS A 49 -13.88 -5.21 5.88
N LYS A 50 -13.30 -5.74 4.80
CA LYS A 50 -13.12 -7.20 4.59
C LYS A 50 -11.64 -7.56 4.43
N VAL A 51 -10.98 -6.88 3.50
CA VAL A 51 -9.58 -6.97 3.12
C VAL A 51 -8.75 -6.05 4.01
N PHE A 52 -9.17 -4.79 4.16
CA PHE A 52 -8.43 -3.80 4.93
C PHE A 52 -9.03 -3.65 6.33
N LYS A 53 -8.17 -3.47 7.34
CA LYS A 53 -8.62 -3.29 8.74
C LYS A 53 -9.22 -1.91 9.01
N GLU A 54 -8.89 -0.96 8.14
CA GLU A 54 -9.26 0.45 8.23
C GLU A 54 -9.97 0.89 6.94
N GLN A 55 -10.61 2.05 6.98
CA GLN A 55 -11.24 2.64 5.81
C GLN A 55 -10.17 3.01 4.78
N ILE A 56 -10.34 2.56 3.54
CA ILE A 56 -9.46 2.89 2.41
C ILE A 56 -10.04 3.97 1.50
N ALA A 57 -11.37 4.10 1.45
CA ALA A 57 -11.99 5.17 0.68
C ALA A 57 -11.56 6.53 1.23
N PHE A 58 -10.97 7.37 0.36
CA PHE A 58 -10.47 8.71 0.70
C PHE A 58 -9.44 8.73 1.85
N ASN A 59 -8.59 7.70 1.96
CA ASN A 59 -7.60 7.58 3.03
C ASN A 59 -6.24 7.06 2.53
N PHE A 60 -5.19 7.29 3.31
CA PHE A 60 -3.88 6.65 3.16
C PHE A 60 -3.62 5.75 4.37
N LEU A 61 -3.36 4.47 4.12
CA LEU A 61 -2.98 3.53 5.16
C LEU A 61 -1.45 3.49 5.27
N SER A 62 -0.93 3.79 6.47
CA SER A 62 0.50 3.66 6.76
C SER A 62 0.95 2.20 6.79
N HIS A 63 0.06 1.30 7.19
CA HIS A 63 0.31 -0.13 7.23
C HIS A 63 -0.91 -0.91 6.77
N THR A 64 -0.71 -1.77 5.79
CA THR A 64 -1.71 -2.71 5.29
C THR A 64 -1.42 -4.14 5.76
N GLU A 65 -0.15 -4.45 6.02
CA GLU A 65 0.33 -5.76 6.46
C GLU A 65 0.84 -5.76 7.90
N LYS A 66 1.00 -6.95 8.48
CA LYS A 66 1.60 -7.11 9.80
C LYS A 66 3.10 -6.84 9.73
N THR A 67 3.57 -5.93 10.57
CA THR A 67 4.99 -5.63 10.72
C THR A 67 5.69 -6.68 11.59
N ASP A 68 6.99 -6.84 11.37
CA ASP A 68 7.86 -7.66 12.22
C ASP A 68 8.31 -6.92 13.49
N LYS A 69 9.24 -7.51 14.24
CA LYS A 69 9.82 -6.92 15.47
C LYS A 69 10.57 -5.61 15.22
N ASN A 70 11.00 -5.36 13.99
CA ASN A 70 11.72 -4.15 13.61
C ASN A 70 10.80 -3.11 12.97
N GLY A 71 9.49 -3.37 12.89
CA GLY A 71 8.51 -2.44 12.34
C GLY A 71 8.34 -2.52 10.82
N PHE A 72 8.93 -3.52 10.15
CA PHE A 72 8.83 -3.66 8.69
C PHE A 72 7.91 -4.81 8.28
N SER A 73 7.10 -4.57 7.26
CA SER A 73 6.33 -5.59 6.53
C SER A 73 7.22 -6.45 5.64
N SER A 74 6.68 -7.57 5.13
CA SER A 74 7.40 -8.44 4.20
C SER A 74 7.70 -7.73 2.88
N VAL A 75 6.76 -6.91 2.40
CA VAL A 75 6.91 -6.12 1.17
C VAL A 75 7.99 -5.05 1.32
N GLU A 76 8.01 -4.31 2.45
CA GLU A 76 9.04 -3.29 2.70
C GLU A 76 10.46 -3.85 2.74
N LYS A 77 10.63 -5.11 3.18
CA LYS A 77 11.93 -5.78 3.16
C LYS A 77 12.36 -6.32 1.80
N GLN A 78 11.40 -6.53 0.91
CA GLN A 78 11.66 -7.00 -0.45
C GLN A 78 12.12 -5.87 -1.38
N ILE A 79 11.73 -4.64 -1.07
CA ILE A 79 12.11 -3.41 -1.78
C ILE A 79 13.57 -3.06 -1.51
#